data_AF-A0A5C7M0U6-F1
#
_entry.id   AF-A0A5C7M0U6-F1
#
_cell.length_a   1.000
_cell.length_b   1.000
_cell.length_c   1.000
_cell.angle_alpha   90.00
_cell.angle_beta   90.00
_cell.angle_gamma   90.00
#
_symmetry.space_group_name_H-M   'P 1'
#
loop_
_entity.id
_entity.type
_entity.pdbx_description
1 polymer ?
#
loop_
_entity_poly.entity_id
_entity_poly.type
_entity_poly.pdbx_seq_one_letter_code
_entity_poly.pdbx_strand_id
1 'polypeptide(L)'
;MNARKSAMFALGLVLGLAIFPLMAPTSGFPSRPTFSKVRVGSQKAISSSSLVELQSPSGTDPILATFRNSSGVGVGVGRLRFEANDAGATRQTYAYIQGEIEGNTAAAQSGAIVFNTANSGAAGERMRITAAGNVLARGVAVTAYKAVATDRASTITLTADPDLQVSLGAGSRYALKAFLYVSNISTTAQSMTVRLNFAPTASDGACSLRSSVSGAATPWTTGIGFNTDYALGPFAAANTVYVLEFDCGFTAASAGTFSFNWAQSSSNANASRVGAGSYITLTRLN
;
A
#
# COMPACT_ATOMS: atom_id res chain seq x y z
N MET A 1 48.89 -104.50 42.72
CA MET A 1 47.44 -104.22 42.58
C MET A 1 47.24 -103.79 41.12
N ASN A 2 46.61 -104.59 40.25
CA ASN A 2 45.15 -104.83 40.14
C ASN A 2 44.39 -103.48 40.07
N ALA A 3 43.52 -103.13 39.12
CA ALA A 3 42.92 -103.79 37.94
C ALA A 3 42.28 -102.69 37.03
N ARG A 4 41.75 -102.88 35.80
CA ARG A 4 41.43 -104.08 34.98
C ARG A 4 41.47 -103.73 33.46
N LYS A 5 40.95 -104.63 32.62
CA LYS A 5 40.76 -104.60 31.15
C LYS A 5 39.53 -103.78 30.70
N SER A 6 39.50 -103.32 29.44
CA SER A 6 38.55 -103.80 28.40
C SER A 6 38.76 -103.13 27.03
N ALA A 7 38.49 -103.86 25.95
CA ALA A 7 38.54 -103.41 24.55
C ALA A 7 37.24 -103.82 23.83
N MET A 8 36.91 -103.18 22.69
CA MET A 8 35.82 -103.41 21.70
C MET A 8 35.07 -102.08 21.38
N PHE A 9 34.41 -101.87 20.23
CA PHE A 9 34.57 -102.39 18.84
C PHE A 9 33.65 -101.54 17.92
N ALA A 10 34.13 -101.16 16.73
CA ALA A 10 33.41 -100.83 15.48
C ALA A 10 32.16 -99.91 15.36
N LEU A 11 32.04 -99.42 14.12
CA LEU A 11 30.85 -99.01 13.35
C LEU A 11 30.31 -97.57 13.52
N GLY A 12 30.10 -96.91 12.38
CA GLY A 12 29.65 -95.53 12.28
C GLY A 12 28.26 -95.40 11.66
N LEU A 13 27.81 -94.15 11.49
CA LEU A 13 26.59 -93.81 10.78
C LEU A 13 26.78 -92.50 10.00
N VAL A 14 26.48 -92.55 8.70
CA VAL A 14 26.40 -91.37 7.83
C VAL A 14 25.00 -90.78 7.92
N LEU A 15 24.89 -89.46 8.09
CA LEU A 15 23.62 -88.75 7.95
C LEU A 15 23.82 -87.48 7.10
N GLY A 16 23.24 -87.49 5.89
CA GLY A 16 23.28 -86.34 4.98
C GLY A 16 22.18 -85.33 5.32
N LEU A 17 22.53 -84.04 5.36
CA LEU A 17 21.59 -82.95 5.61
C LEU A 17 21.23 -82.27 4.27
N ALA A 18 19.94 -82.27 3.92
CA ALA A 18 19.46 -81.66 2.68
C ALA A 18 19.36 -80.13 2.81
N ILE A 19 19.82 -79.41 1.79
CA ILE A 19 19.75 -77.94 1.69
C ILE A 19 18.55 -77.54 0.83
N PHE A 20 17.58 -76.82 1.41
CA PHE A 20 16.53 -76.13 0.66
C PHE A 20 16.96 -74.68 0.36
N PRO A 21 16.76 -74.15 -0.87
CA PRO A 21 17.05 -72.76 -1.18
C PRO A 21 15.95 -71.82 -0.68
N LEU A 22 16.35 -70.74 -0.01
CA LEU A 22 15.47 -69.71 0.54
C LEU A 22 15.06 -68.72 -0.58
N MET A 23 13.78 -68.70 -0.96
CA MET A 23 13.26 -67.68 -1.90
C MET A 23 13.12 -66.32 -1.21
N ALA A 24 13.75 -65.29 -1.77
CA ALA A 24 13.59 -63.90 -1.31
C ALA A 24 12.36 -63.23 -1.96
N PRO A 25 11.53 -62.50 -1.21
CA PRO A 25 10.35 -61.83 -1.75
C PRO A 25 10.72 -60.56 -2.53
N THR A 26 10.29 -60.48 -3.79
CA THR A 26 10.41 -59.28 -4.64
C THR A 26 9.28 -58.30 -4.37
N SER A 27 9.37 -57.50 -3.31
CA SER A 27 8.46 -56.36 -3.08
C SER A 27 8.92 -55.13 -3.85
N GLY A 28 8.17 -54.76 -4.89
CA GLY A 28 8.37 -53.52 -5.63
C GLY A 28 8.02 -52.32 -4.75
N PHE A 29 9.02 -51.59 -4.26
CA PHE A 29 8.80 -50.29 -3.63
C PHE A 29 8.31 -49.28 -4.68
N PRO A 30 7.26 -48.48 -4.38
CA PRO A 30 6.82 -47.42 -5.28
C PRO A 30 7.96 -46.42 -5.51
N SER A 31 8.13 -45.99 -6.75
CA SER A 31 9.17 -45.04 -7.15
C SER A 31 9.04 -43.74 -6.35
N ARG A 32 10.07 -43.44 -5.54
CA ARG A 32 10.14 -42.16 -4.80
C ARG A 32 10.07 -40.99 -5.80
N PRO A 33 9.30 -39.94 -5.53
CA PRO A 33 9.28 -38.74 -6.37
C PRO A 33 10.69 -38.14 -6.44
N THR A 34 11.25 -38.09 -7.64
CA THR A 34 12.57 -37.53 -7.92
C THR A 34 12.53 -36.01 -7.94
N PHE A 35 12.70 -35.40 -6.77
CA PHE A 35 12.90 -33.96 -6.65
C PHE A 35 14.16 -33.53 -7.40
N SER A 36 13.97 -32.93 -8.58
CA SER A 36 15.06 -32.36 -9.37
C SER A 36 15.57 -31.08 -8.69
N LYS A 37 16.57 -31.22 -7.82
CA LYS A 37 17.37 -30.06 -7.37
C LYS A 37 18.18 -29.54 -8.56
N VAL A 38 17.64 -28.53 -9.25
CA VAL A 38 18.41 -27.71 -10.19
C VAL A 38 19.54 -27.05 -9.39
N ARG A 39 20.78 -27.44 -9.64
CA ARG A 39 21.95 -26.82 -9.00
C ARG A 39 22.11 -25.38 -9.51
N VAL A 40 22.58 -24.50 -8.63
CA VAL A 40 23.07 -23.17 -9.02
C VAL A 40 24.13 -23.36 -10.11
N GLY A 41 23.92 -22.72 -11.27
CA GLY A 41 24.74 -22.90 -12.48
C GLY A 41 24.12 -23.74 -13.59
N SER A 42 23.05 -24.51 -13.32
CA SER A 42 22.34 -25.27 -14.36
C SER A 42 21.18 -24.47 -14.96
N GLN A 43 21.41 -23.77 -16.08
CA GLN A 43 20.30 -23.18 -16.85
C GLN A 43 19.51 -24.27 -17.58
N LYS A 44 18.42 -24.76 -16.97
CA LYS A 44 17.41 -25.51 -17.71
C LYS A 44 16.55 -24.49 -18.49
N ALA A 45 16.91 -24.26 -19.74
CA ALA A 45 16.06 -23.49 -20.65
C ALA A 45 14.69 -24.19 -20.75
N ILE A 46 13.63 -23.42 -20.55
CA ILE A 46 12.25 -23.86 -20.76
C ILE A 46 11.90 -23.41 -22.19
N SER A 47 11.38 -24.32 -23.01
CA SER A 47 11.18 -24.11 -24.45
C SER A 47 10.27 -22.92 -24.77
N SER A 48 10.36 -22.39 -25.99
CA SER A 48 9.44 -21.37 -26.49
C SER A 48 7.97 -21.76 -26.24
N SER A 49 7.17 -20.83 -25.73
CA SER A 49 5.75 -21.02 -25.37
C SER A 49 5.45 -21.94 -24.17
N SER A 50 6.40 -22.11 -23.25
CA SER A 50 6.17 -22.91 -22.03
C SER A 50 5.63 -22.07 -20.87
N LEU A 51 4.56 -22.55 -20.23
CA LEU A 51 4.08 -22.02 -18.95
C LEU A 51 5.04 -22.43 -17.81
N VAL A 52 5.30 -21.51 -16.88
CA VAL A 52 5.94 -21.81 -15.59
C VAL A 52 4.87 -21.72 -14.52
N GLU A 53 4.29 -22.86 -14.17
CA GLU A 53 3.32 -22.97 -13.08
C GLU A 53 4.03 -23.34 -11.78
N LEU A 54 3.72 -22.61 -10.70
CA LEU A 54 4.07 -22.99 -9.34
C LEU A 54 2.78 -23.46 -8.68
N GLN A 55 2.64 -24.78 -8.50
CA GLN A 55 1.48 -25.39 -7.85
C GLN A 55 1.88 -25.92 -6.47
N SER A 56 1.05 -25.63 -5.47
CA SER A 56 1.12 -26.18 -4.12
C SER A 56 -0.02 -27.19 -3.88
N PRO A 57 0.15 -28.14 -2.94
CA PRO A 57 -0.98 -28.88 -2.40
C PRO A 57 -1.89 -27.95 -1.57
N SER A 58 -3.14 -28.36 -1.38
CA SER A 58 -4.12 -27.58 -0.61
C SER A 58 -3.62 -27.21 0.79
N GLY A 59 -3.86 -25.96 1.18
CA GLY A 59 -3.47 -25.43 2.51
C GLY A 59 -2.12 -24.70 2.56
N THR A 60 -1.42 -24.52 1.44
CA THR A 60 -0.23 -23.64 1.35
C THR A 60 -0.22 -22.86 0.04
N ASP A 61 0.33 -21.65 0.04
CA ASP A 61 0.49 -20.85 -1.17
C ASP A 61 1.80 -21.20 -1.91
N PRO A 62 1.81 -21.18 -3.26
CA PRO A 62 3.04 -21.33 -4.03
C PRO A 62 3.83 -20.01 -4.04
N ILE A 63 5.07 -20.02 -3.56
CA ILE A 63 5.88 -18.81 -3.37
C ILE A 63 7.11 -18.82 -4.30
N LEU A 64 7.24 -17.78 -5.13
CA LEU A 64 8.50 -17.45 -5.81
C LEU A 64 9.38 -16.57 -4.91
N ALA A 65 10.18 -17.21 -4.06
CA ALA A 65 11.11 -16.51 -3.19
C ALA A 65 12.43 -16.17 -3.90
N THR A 66 12.95 -14.97 -3.69
CA THR A 66 14.32 -14.60 -4.06
C THR A 66 15.07 -14.15 -2.82
N PHE A 67 16.36 -14.52 -2.72
CA PHE A 67 17.23 -14.11 -1.62
C PHE A 67 18.57 -13.66 -2.18
N ARG A 68 19.01 -12.48 -1.75
CA ARG A 68 20.35 -11.97 -2.01
C ARG A 68 21.02 -11.74 -0.66
N ASN A 69 22.19 -12.35 -0.45
CA ASN A 69 23.00 -12.10 0.73
C ASN A 69 23.67 -10.71 0.63
N SER A 70 22.91 -9.66 0.97
CA SER A 70 23.35 -8.26 0.92
C SER A 70 22.56 -7.43 1.92
N SER A 71 23.25 -6.51 2.59
CA SER A 71 22.70 -5.60 3.60
C SER A 71 22.67 -4.13 3.17
N GLY A 72 23.06 -3.83 1.92
CA GLY A 72 23.16 -2.46 1.42
C GLY A 72 21.80 -1.86 1.06
N VAL A 73 21.57 -0.61 1.48
CA VAL A 73 20.41 0.20 1.03
C VAL A 73 20.58 0.58 -0.44
N GLY A 74 19.47 0.69 -1.19
CA GLY A 74 19.45 0.91 -2.64
C GLY A 74 19.82 -0.33 -3.46
N VAL A 75 20.02 -1.48 -2.83
CA VAL A 75 20.41 -2.73 -3.49
C VAL A 75 19.16 -3.57 -3.80
N GLY A 76 19.02 -3.97 -5.07
CA GLY A 76 17.96 -4.88 -5.49
C GLY A 76 18.14 -6.29 -4.92
N VAL A 77 17.11 -6.82 -4.25
CA VAL A 77 17.11 -8.16 -3.59
C VAL A 77 16.70 -9.30 -4.53
N GLY A 78 15.97 -8.98 -5.59
CA GLY A 78 15.51 -9.91 -6.62
C GLY A 78 14.80 -9.14 -7.75
N ARG A 79 14.69 -9.75 -8.94
CA ARG A 79 14.03 -9.12 -10.09
C ARG A 79 13.44 -10.09 -11.09
N LEU A 80 12.32 -9.70 -11.68
CA LEU A 80 11.75 -10.26 -12.92
C LEU A 80 12.18 -9.36 -14.08
N ARG A 81 12.87 -9.89 -15.09
CA ARG A 81 13.34 -9.13 -16.27
C ARG A 81 12.57 -9.53 -17.52
N PHE A 82 12.26 -8.54 -18.34
CA PHE A 82 11.68 -8.69 -19.67
C PHE A 82 12.73 -8.28 -20.70
N GLU A 83 13.20 -9.25 -21.49
CA GLU A 83 14.36 -9.10 -22.37
C GLU A 83 14.06 -9.65 -23.75
N ALA A 84 14.58 -8.99 -24.77
CA ALA A 84 14.47 -9.36 -26.18
C ALA A 84 15.70 -8.84 -26.94
N ASN A 85 15.87 -9.24 -28.19
CA ASN A 85 16.91 -8.65 -29.03
C ASN A 85 16.48 -7.26 -29.52
N ASP A 86 17.44 -6.35 -29.65
CA ASP A 86 17.27 -5.09 -30.37
C ASP A 86 17.43 -5.26 -31.89
N ALA A 87 17.34 -4.15 -32.62
CA ALA A 87 17.52 -4.12 -34.08
C ALA A 87 18.94 -4.54 -34.53
N GLY A 88 19.93 -4.49 -33.64
CA GLY A 88 21.29 -5.01 -33.86
C GLY A 88 21.46 -6.47 -33.42
N ALA A 89 20.36 -7.21 -33.22
CA ALA A 89 20.31 -8.58 -32.71
C ALA A 89 20.97 -8.78 -31.33
N THR A 90 21.19 -7.72 -30.57
CA THR A 90 21.81 -7.77 -29.23
C THR A 90 20.73 -7.87 -28.16
N ARG A 91 20.91 -8.77 -27.18
CA ARG A 91 19.95 -8.95 -26.07
C ARG A 91 19.92 -7.70 -25.18
N GLN A 92 18.77 -7.04 -25.11
CA GLN A 92 18.49 -5.89 -24.25
C GLN A 92 17.44 -6.19 -23.18
N THR A 93 17.50 -5.48 -22.06
CA THR A 93 16.41 -5.44 -21.09
C THR A 93 15.47 -4.29 -21.41
N TYR A 94 14.22 -4.61 -21.75
CA TYR A 94 13.19 -3.62 -22.07
C TYR A 94 12.40 -3.18 -20.83
N ALA A 95 12.23 -4.07 -19.85
CA ALA A 95 11.63 -3.73 -18.56
C ALA A 95 12.11 -4.68 -17.46
N TYR A 96 11.96 -4.28 -16.21
CA TYR A 96 12.04 -5.18 -15.07
C TYR A 96 11.20 -4.70 -13.89
N ILE A 97 10.86 -5.63 -13.01
CA ILE A 97 10.28 -5.38 -11.68
C ILE A 97 11.33 -5.87 -10.68
N GLN A 98 11.67 -5.07 -9.67
CA GLN A 98 12.61 -5.46 -8.62
C GLN A 98 12.09 -5.15 -7.22
N GLY A 99 12.49 -5.97 -6.25
CA GLY A 99 12.47 -5.59 -4.84
C GLY A 99 13.76 -4.85 -4.48
N GLU A 100 13.69 -3.82 -3.64
CA GLU A 100 14.82 -2.98 -3.24
C GLU A 100 14.82 -2.75 -1.71
N ILE A 101 16.01 -2.68 -1.10
CA ILE A 101 16.17 -2.32 0.32
C ILE A 101 16.13 -0.79 0.45
N GLU A 102 15.09 -0.23 1.06
CA GLU A 102 15.02 1.21 1.36
C GLU A 102 15.61 1.56 2.74
N GLY A 103 15.59 0.59 3.66
CA GLY A 103 16.16 0.72 4.99
C GLY A 103 16.48 -0.66 5.57
N ASN A 104 17.64 -0.78 6.22
CA ASN A 104 18.11 -2.05 6.79
C ASN A 104 18.55 -1.90 8.25
N THR A 105 17.89 -1.01 8.98
CA THR A 105 18.07 -0.87 10.42
C THR A 105 17.42 -2.08 11.11
N ALA A 106 18.09 -2.64 12.12
CA ALA A 106 17.55 -3.78 12.86
C ALA A 106 16.18 -3.43 13.49
N ALA A 107 15.19 -4.28 13.27
CA ALA A 107 13.78 -4.09 13.65
C ALA A 107 13.06 -2.86 13.03
N ALA A 108 13.69 -2.19 12.05
CA ALA A 108 13.13 -1.08 11.29
C ALA A 108 13.52 -1.20 9.80
N GLN A 109 13.40 -2.41 9.26
CA GLN A 109 13.63 -2.67 7.85
C GLN A 109 12.49 -2.11 6.99
N SER A 110 12.84 -1.54 5.85
CA SER A 110 11.91 -1.03 4.85
C SER A 110 12.39 -1.41 3.45
N GLY A 111 11.45 -1.60 2.53
CA GLY A 111 11.75 -1.97 1.16
C GLY A 111 10.72 -1.44 0.18
N ALA A 112 11.10 -1.45 -1.09
CA ALA A 112 10.25 -1.03 -2.19
C ALA A 112 10.08 -2.13 -3.24
N ILE A 113 8.98 -2.03 -3.98
CA ILE A 113 8.82 -2.67 -5.29
C ILE A 113 8.94 -1.57 -6.36
N VAL A 114 9.87 -1.76 -7.29
CA VAL A 114 10.22 -0.78 -8.32
C VAL A 114 9.98 -1.37 -9.70
N PHE A 115 9.36 -0.58 -10.58
CA PHE A 115 9.06 -0.91 -11.96
C PHE A 115 9.90 -0.01 -12.86
N ASN A 116 10.73 -0.60 -13.71
CA ASN A 116 11.64 0.09 -14.61
C ASN A 116 11.34 -0.26 -16.06
N THR A 117 11.41 0.72 -16.97
CA THR A 117 11.32 0.50 -18.42
C THR A 117 12.45 1.19 -19.15
N ALA A 118 12.92 0.57 -20.23
CA ALA A 118 13.92 1.13 -21.12
C ALA A 118 13.38 2.35 -21.88
N ASN A 119 14.20 3.39 -21.99
CA ASN A 119 14.00 4.52 -22.88
C ASN A 119 15.37 4.92 -23.44
N SER A 120 15.50 4.96 -24.76
CA SER A 120 16.79 5.21 -25.45
C SER A 120 17.93 4.33 -24.90
N GLY A 121 17.67 3.02 -24.76
CA GLY A 121 18.64 2.02 -24.28
C GLY A 121 18.90 1.97 -22.76
N ALA A 122 18.43 2.95 -21.98
CA ALA A 122 18.62 2.99 -20.53
C ALA A 122 17.31 2.68 -19.76
N ALA A 123 17.37 1.79 -18.76
CA ALA A 123 16.22 1.48 -17.91
C ALA A 123 16.03 2.53 -16.81
N GLY A 124 14.93 3.29 -16.87
CA GLY A 124 14.54 4.28 -15.87
C GLY A 124 13.39 3.80 -14.99
N GLU A 125 13.35 4.23 -13.73
CA GLU A 125 12.22 4.01 -12.81
C GLU A 125 10.96 4.72 -13.32
N ARG A 126 9.81 4.03 -13.30
CA ARG A 126 8.50 4.54 -13.73
C ARG A 126 7.46 4.55 -12.62
N MET A 127 7.57 3.60 -11.69
CA MET A 127 6.69 3.45 -10.54
C MET A 127 7.48 2.80 -9.41
N ARG A 128 7.29 3.30 -8.19
CA ARG A 128 7.85 2.77 -6.96
C ARG A 128 6.73 2.69 -5.93
N ILE A 129 6.61 1.54 -5.28
CA ILE A 129 5.81 1.34 -4.08
C ILE A 129 6.80 1.26 -2.93
N THR A 130 6.86 2.29 -2.08
CA THR A 130 7.73 2.32 -0.90
C THR A 130 7.10 1.56 0.26
N ALA A 131 7.82 1.42 1.38
CA ALA A 131 7.26 0.88 2.62
C ALA A 131 6.04 1.68 3.18
N ALA A 132 5.75 2.87 2.66
CA ALA A 132 4.52 3.62 2.95
C ALA A 132 3.27 3.11 2.19
N GLY A 133 3.43 2.11 1.31
CA GLY A 133 2.34 1.28 0.76
C GLY A 133 1.50 1.87 -0.38
N ASN A 134 1.69 3.14 -0.76
CA ASN A 134 0.76 3.84 -1.65
C ASN A 134 1.26 3.99 -3.10
N VAL A 135 0.47 3.52 -4.07
CA VAL A 135 0.64 3.79 -5.50
C VAL A 135 -0.08 5.09 -5.87
N LEU A 136 0.58 6.23 -5.68
CA LEU A 136 0.07 7.52 -6.14
C LEU A 136 0.43 7.73 -7.62
N ALA A 137 -0.37 7.17 -8.52
CA ALA A 137 -0.28 7.54 -9.94
C ALA A 137 -0.56 9.05 -10.12
N ARG A 138 0.04 9.69 -11.12
CA ARG A 138 -0.16 11.12 -11.38
C ARG A 138 -1.65 11.41 -11.64
N GLY A 139 -2.16 12.48 -11.06
CA GLY A 139 -3.58 12.83 -11.15
C GLY A 139 -4.51 11.99 -10.26
N VAL A 140 -4.01 11.04 -9.46
CA VAL A 140 -4.83 10.42 -8.40
C VAL A 140 -5.19 11.49 -7.38
N ALA A 141 -6.48 11.67 -7.17
CA ALA A 141 -7.01 12.54 -6.14
C ALA A 141 -7.11 11.77 -4.81
N VAL A 142 -6.72 12.42 -3.72
CA VAL A 142 -6.97 11.93 -2.37
C VAL A 142 -8.21 12.64 -1.84
N THR A 143 -9.23 11.88 -1.43
CA THR A 143 -10.50 12.42 -0.97
C THR A 143 -10.75 12.10 0.50
N ALA A 144 -11.01 13.13 1.29
CA ALA A 144 -11.60 13.04 2.62
C ALA A 144 -13.12 13.19 2.52
N TYR A 145 -13.87 12.33 3.19
CA TYR A 145 -15.34 12.29 3.13
C TYR A 145 -15.94 12.24 4.53
N LYS A 146 -16.91 13.12 4.79
CA LYS A 146 -17.59 13.22 6.07
C LYS A 146 -18.79 12.28 6.13
N ALA A 147 -18.63 11.15 6.81
CA ALA A 147 -19.68 10.15 6.98
C ALA A 147 -20.77 10.56 7.99
N VAL A 148 -20.40 11.33 9.03
CA VAL A 148 -21.31 11.75 10.11
C VAL A 148 -21.19 13.25 10.32
N ALA A 149 -22.30 13.94 10.59
CA ALA A 149 -22.27 15.37 10.89
C ALA A 149 -21.47 15.67 12.16
N THR A 150 -20.80 16.82 12.21
CA THR A 150 -20.17 17.32 13.44
C THR A 150 -20.79 18.66 13.81
N ASP A 151 -21.16 18.76 15.08
CA ASP A 151 -21.88 19.89 15.64
C ASP A 151 -21.00 20.58 16.69
N ARG A 152 -21.00 21.92 16.71
CA ARG A 152 -20.26 22.74 17.67
C ARG A 152 -21.15 23.84 18.22
N ALA A 153 -21.28 23.88 19.53
CA ALA A 153 -21.95 24.93 20.30
C ALA A 153 -20.95 25.56 21.28
N SER A 154 -21.22 26.81 21.68
CA SER A 154 -20.38 27.66 22.53
C SER A 154 -18.89 27.76 22.14
N THR A 155 -18.52 27.41 20.90
CA THR A 155 -17.12 27.19 20.49
C THR A 155 -16.71 28.16 19.39
N ILE A 156 -15.85 29.12 19.74
CA ILE A 156 -15.25 30.09 18.80
C ILE A 156 -13.81 29.72 18.37
N THR A 157 -13.20 28.74 19.04
CA THR A 157 -11.86 28.27 18.70
C THR A 157 -11.88 27.41 17.44
N LEU A 158 -11.27 27.91 16.36
CA LEU A 158 -11.10 27.18 15.12
C LEU A 158 -10.33 25.88 15.34
N THR A 159 -11.00 24.78 15.10
CA THR A 159 -10.44 23.43 15.21
C THR A 159 -10.73 22.66 13.93
N ALA A 160 -9.82 21.77 13.53
CA ALA A 160 -10.04 20.92 12.38
C ALA A 160 -11.31 20.08 12.55
N ASP A 161 -12.06 19.90 11.47
CA ASP A 161 -13.09 18.87 11.41
C ASP A 161 -12.42 17.49 11.47
N PRO A 162 -12.94 16.50 12.22
CA PRO A 162 -12.27 15.21 12.38
C PRO A 162 -12.18 14.38 11.09
N ASP A 163 -13.14 14.55 10.17
CA ASP A 163 -13.24 13.71 8.97
C ASP A 163 -12.68 14.37 7.71
N LEU A 164 -12.55 15.71 7.71
CA LEU A 164 -12.16 16.51 6.55
C LEU A 164 -10.69 16.95 6.62
N GLN A 165 -9.80 15.96 6.70
CA GLN A 165 -8.35 16.13 6.76
C GLN A 165 -7.64 15.19 5.77
N VAL A 166 -6.53 15.65 5.17
CA VAL A 166 -5.73 14.88 4.22
C VAL A 166 -4.24 15.14 4.45
N SER A 167 -3.47 14.07 4.63
CA SER A 167 -2.00 14.12 4.67
C SER A 167 -1.44 14.31 3.26
N LEU A 168 -0.58 15.32 3.07
CA LEU A 168 0.03 15.68 1.80
C LEU A 168 1.57 15.56 1.86
N GLY A 169 2.15 15.23 0.71
CA GLY A 169 3.60 15.14 0.54
C GLY A 169 4.26 16.50 0.30
N ALA A 170 5.54 16.61 0.64
CA ALA A 170 6.34 17.80 0.38
C ALA A 170 6.55 18.07 -1.12
N GLY A 171 6.98 19.30 -1.43
CA GLY A 171 7.47 19.71 -2.75
C GLY A 171 6.48 19.53 -3.90
N SER A 172 5.18 19.58 -3.63
CA SER A 172 4.13 19.17 -4.59
C SER A 172 3.04 20.21 -4.75
N ARG A 173 2.57 20.41 -5.99
CA ARG A 173 1.39 21.25 -6.27
C ARG A 173 0.11 20.45 -6.16
N TYR A 174 -0.95 21.07 -5.63
CA TYR A 174 -2.26 20.45 -5.46
C TYR A 174 -3.38 21.37 -5.99
N ALA A 175 -4.32 20.78 -6.72
CA ALA A 175 -5.66 21.33 -6.91
C ALA A 175 -6.55 20.79 -5.80
N LEU A 176 -7.23 21.68 -5.08
CA LEU A 176 -8.27 21.33 -4.13
C LEU A 176 -9.64 21.65 -4.73
N LYS A 177 -10.57 20.71 -4.57
CA LYS A 177 -12.01 20.95 -4.65
C LYS A 177 -12.66 20.49 -3.35
N ALA A 178 -13.36 21.38 -2.66
CA ALA A 178 -14.17 21.02 -1.50
C ALA A 178 -15.64 21.35 -1.74
N PHE A 179 -16.53 20.50 -1.24
CA PHE A 179 -17.97 20.71 -1.26
C PHE A 179 -18.49 20.41 0.15
N LEU A 180 -18.93 21.44 0.85
CA LEU A 180 -19.24 21.36 2.28
C LEU A 180 -20.68 21.78 2.54
N TYR A 181 -21.45 20.93 3.20
CA TYR A 181 -22.75 21.27 3.75
C TYR A 181 -22.55 21.90 5.13
N VAL A 182 -22.94 23.15 5.31
CA VAL A 182 -22.92 23.82 6.63
C VAL A 182 -24.31 24.34 7.00
N SER A 183 -24.65 24.33 8.28
CA SER A 183 -25.95 24.83 8.75
C SER A 183 -25.93 25.23 10.22
N ASN A 184 -26.95 25.98 10.64
CA ASN A 184 -27.38 26.11 12.03
C ASN A 184 -28.46 25.07 12.37
N ILE A 185 -28.41 24.51 13.57
CA ILE A 185 -29.43 23.56 14.05
C ILE A 185 -30.62 24.28 14.73
N SER A 186 -30.40 25.50 15.22
CA SER A 186 -31.39 26.29 15.95
C SER A 186 -32.03 27.41 15.14
N THR A 187 -33.17 27.91 15.61
CA THR A 187 -33.99 28.98 14.99
C THR A 187 -33.38 30.36 15.10
N THR A 188 -32.40 30.60 15.97
CA THR A 188 -31.66 31.86 16.01
C THR A 188 -30.61 31.91 14.89
N ALA A 189 -30.55 33.04 14.19
CA ALA A 189 -29.53 33.31 13.20
C ALA A 189 -28.12 33.27 13.83
N GLN A 190 -27.17 32.64 13.14
CA GLN A 190 -25.80 32.41 13.61
C GLN A 190 -24.81 32.49 12.46
N SER A 191 -23.59 32.94 12.76
CA SER A 191 -22.46 32.92 11.84
C SER A 191 -21.46 31.82 12.22
N MET A 192 -20.79 31.25 11.21
CA MET A 192 -19.65 30.35 11.37
C MET A 192 -18.38 31.02 10.84
N THR A 193 -17.25 30.77 11.50
CA THR A 193 -15.94 31.12 10.95
C THR A 193 -15.31 29.84 10.41
N VAL A 194 -14.74 29.91 9.20
CA VAL A 194 -14.11 28.79 8.52
C VAL A 194 -12.70 29.16 8.05
N ARG A 195 -11.82 28.18 7.94
CA ARG A 195 -10.43 28.32 7.49
C ARG A 195 -10.02 27.07 6.73
N LEU A 196 -9.54 27.25 5.50
CA LEU A 196 -8.76 26.20 4.81
C LEU A 196 -7.35 26.21 5.41
N ASN A 197 -7.01 25.17 6.16
CA ASN A 197 -5.81 25.12 6.96
C ASN A 197 -4.80 24.15 6.35
N PHE A 198 -3.52 24.55 6.32
CA PHE A 198 -2.41 23.63 6.03
C PHE A 198 -1.24 23.93 6.96
N ALA A 199 -0.80 22.89 7.68
CA ALA A 199 0.34 22.94 8.59
C ALA A 199 1.42 21.94 8.14
N PRO A 200 2.73 22.31 8.19
CA PRO A 200 3.26 23.53 8.80
C PRO A 200 3.14 24.79 7.92
N THR A 201 3.36 24.67 6.60
CA THR A 201 3.35 25.82 5.68
C THR A 201 3.01 25.40 4.25
N ALA A 202 1.98 26.03 3.68
CA ALA A 202 1.73 26.06 2.25
C ALA A 202 2.27 27.39 1.70
N SER A 203 2.84 27.37 0.49
CA SER A 203 3.19 28.61 -0.22
C SER A 203 2.08 29.00 -1.19
N ASP A 204 1.84 30.31 -1.27
CA ASP A 204 0.95 31.04 -2.19
C ASP A 204 -0.16 30.18 -2.83
N GLY A 205 -1.17 29.89 -2.02
CA GLY A 205 -2.39 29.26 -2.47
C GLY A 205 -3.49 30.29 -2.71
N ALA A 206 -4.07 30.29 -3.91
CA ALA A 206 -5.24 31.09 -4.23
C ALA A 206 -6.48 30.20 -4.23
N CYS A 207 -7.51 30.59 -3.47
CA CYS A 207 -8.82 29.96 -3.46
C CYS A 207 -9.90 30.91 -3.97
N SER A 208 -10.90 30.35 -4.65
CA SER A 208 -12.24 30.93 -4.74
C SER A 208 -13.19 30.14 -3.83
N LEU A 209 -14.05 30.88 -3.13
CA LEU A 209 -15.21 30.36 -2.41
C LEU A 209 -16.47 30.79 -3.14
N ARG A 210 -17.37 29.84 -3.36
CA ARG A 210 -18.76 30.07 -3.73
C ARG A 210 -19.62 29.57 -2.59
N SER A 211 -20.72 30.27 -2.32
CA SER A 211 -21.74 29.77 -1.43
C SER A 211 -23.09 29.82 -2.12
N SER A 212 -23.96 28.87 -1.79
CA SER A 212 -25.36 28.89 -2.21
C SER A 212 -26.26 28.41 -1.09
N VAL A 213 -27.49 28.90 -1.10
CA VAL A 213 -28.61 28.36 -0.32
C VAL A 213 -29.73 27.98 -1.27
N SER A 214 -30.63 27.10 -0.82
CA SER A 214 -31.87 26.85 -1.53
C SER A 214 -32.63 28.18 -1.72
N GLY A 215 -32.85 28.57 -2.98
CA GLY A 215 -33.54 29.81 -3.34
C GLY A 215 -32.70 31.08 -3.47
N ALA A 216 -31.39 31.07 -3.16
CA ALA A 216 -30.53 32.23 -3.43
C ALA A 216 -29.06 31.88 -3.71
N ALA A 217 -28.52 32.47 -4.79
CA ALA A 217 -27.08 32.50 -5.04
C ALA A 217 -26.43 33.59 -4.17
N THR A 218 -25.26 33.31 -3.59
CA THR A 218 -24.49 34.29 -2.81
C THR A 218 -23.19 34.67 -3.56
N PRO A 219 -22.55 35.82 -3.25
CA PRO A 219 -21.47 36.33 -4.09
C PRO A 219 -20.22 35.45 -4.06
N TRP A 220 -19.55 35.37 -5.20
CA TRP A 220 -18.22 34.77 -5.31
C TRP A 220 -17.20 35.60 -4.53
N THR A 221 -16.40 34.94 -3.70
CA THR A 221 -15.24 35.55 -3.05
C THR A 221 -13.98 34.90 -3.58
N THR A 222 -13.11 35.68 -4.22
CA THR A 222 -11.83 35.23 -4.77
C THR A 222 -10.67 35.72 -3.91
N GLY A 223 -9.51 35.05 -3.99
CA GLY A 223 -8.31 35.46 -3.26
C GLY A 223 -8.32 35.10 -1.78
N ILE A 224 -9.12 34.10 -1.37
CA ILE A 224 -9.05 33.57 0.00
C ILE A 224 -7.73 32.81 0.15
N GLY A 225 -6.93 33.21 1.14
CA GLY A 225 -5.66 32.57 1.47
C GLY A 225 -5.84 31.34 2.36
N PHE A 226 -4.89 30.41 2.27
CA PHE A 226 -4.74 29.36 3.27
C PHE A 226 -4.39 29.97 4.64
N ASN A 227 -4.82 29.32 5.71
CA ASN A 227 -4.65 29.75 7.10
C ASN A 227 -5.30 31.11 7.46
N THR A 228 -6.10 31.68 6.54
CA THR A 228 -6.89 32.91 6.75
C THR A 228 -8.30 32.58 7.24
N ASP A 229 -8.83 33.38 8.16
CA ASP A 229 -10.18 33.22 8.69
C ASP A 229 -11.21 33.90 7.80
N TYR A 230 -12.25 33.15 7.45
CA TYR A 230 -13.38 33.65 6.69
C TYR A 230 -14.67 33.51 7.50
N ALA A 231 -15.27 34.65 7.84
CA ALA A 231 -16.55 34.68 8.53
C ALA A 231 -17.70 34.52 7.52
N LEU A 232 -18.49 33.46 7.68
CA LEU A 232 -19.75 33.27 6.98
C LEU A 232 -20.81 34.20 7.59
N GLY A 233 -21.58 34.86 6.73
CA GLY A 233 -22.74 35.66 7.16
C GLY A 233 -23.78 34.81 7.92
N PRO A 234 -24.71 35.46 8.63
CA PRO A 234 -25.65 34.74 9.48
C PRO A 234 -26.58 33.84 8.66
N PHE A 235 -26.71 32.59 9.09
CA PHE A 235 -27.66 31.62 8.54
C PHE A 235 -29.09 32.05 8.91
N ALA A 236 -29.93 32.31 7.92
CA ALA A 236 -31.17 33.07 8.10
C ALA A 236 -32.27 32.36 8.94
N ALA A 237 -32.32 31.02 8.93
CA ALA A 237 -33.34 30.23 9.64
C ALA A 237 -32.79 28.85 10.05
N ALA A 238 -33.43 28.17 11.01
CA ALA A 238 -33.04 26.83 11.46
C ALA A 238 -32.92 25.84 10.29
N ASN A 239 -31.92 24.97 10.35
CA ASN A 239 -31.69 23.89 9.39
C ASN A 239 -31.52 24.38 7.94
N THR A 240 -31.25 25.67 7.71
CA THR A 240 -30.91 26.16 6.38
C THR A 240 -29.55 25.60 6.01
N VAL A 241 -29.52 24.72 5.02
CA VAL A 241 -28.27 24.15 4.51
C VAL A 241 -27.67 25.12 3.49
N TYR A 242 -26.47 25.58 3.80
CA TYR A 242 -25.60 26.33 2.91
C TYR A 242 -24.60 25.34 2.30
N VAL A 243 -24.42 25.40 0.99
CA VAL A 243 -23.34 24.70 0.30
C VAL A 243 -22.18 25.67 0.15
N LEU A 244 -20.99 25.26 0.59
CA LEU A 244 -19.73 25.95 0.33
C LEU A 244 -18.93 25.14 -0.69
N GLU A 245 -18.56 25.77 -1.81
CA GLU A 245 -17.64 25.22 -2.80
C GLU A 245 -16.32 25.97 -2.72
N PHE A 246 -15.22 25.26 -2.51
CA PHE A 246 -13.88 25.83 -2.64
C PHE A 246 -13.16 25.21 -3.85
N ASP A 247 -12.68 26.04 -4.76
CA ASP A 247 -11.71 25.68 -5.79
C ASP A 247 -10.38 26.37 -5.43
N CYS A 248 -9.29 25.62 -5.23
CA CYS A 248 -7.96 26.20 -4.95
C CYS A 248 -6.83 25.55 -5.74
N GLY A 249 -5.76 26.31 -5.97
CA GLY A 249 -4.44 25.78 -6.29
C GLY A 249 -3.41 26.25 -5.26
N PHE A 250 -2.55 25.36 -4.76
CA PHE A 250 -1.48 25.70 -3.81
C PHE A 250 -0.27 24.74 -3.93
N THR A 251 0.84 25.09 -3.27
CA THR A 251 2.02 24.22 -3.17
C THR A 251 2.29 23.85 -1.71
N ALA A 252 2.38 22.55 -1.43
CA ALA A 252 2.81 22.05 -0.12
C ALA A 252 4.35 22.04 -0.08
N ALA A 253 4.94 23.09 0.51
CA ALA A 253 6.40 23.23 0.58
C ALA A 253 7.04 22.14 1.46
N SER A 254 6.35 21.75 2.54
CA SER A 254 6.71 20.65 3.43
C SER A 254 5.60 19.59 3.44
N ALA A 255 5.93 18.36 3.86
CA ALA A 255 4.91 17.37 4.15
C ALA A 255 4.08 17.84 5.36
N GLY A 256 2.79 17.55 5.36
CA GLY A 256 1.88 18.16 6.32
C GLY A 256 0.43 17.72 6.14
N THR A 257 -0.45 18.29 6.95
CA THR A 257 -1.89 17.97 6.91
C THR A 257 -2.66 19.18 6.41
N PHE A 258 -3.43 18.96 5.34
CA PHE A 258 -4.52 19.84 4.97
C PHE A 258 -5.74 19.51 5.83
N SER A 259 -6.45 20.53 6.32
CA SER A 259 -7.68 20.36 7.10
C SER A 259 -8.68 21.49 6.84
N PHE A 260 -9.97 21.17 6.87
CA PHE A 260 -11.01 22.18 7.01
C PHE A 260 -11.22 22.50 8.49
N ASN A 261 -10.88 23.72 8.90
CA ASN A 261 -11.06 24.19 10.27
C ASN A 261 -12.30 25.07 10.34
N TRP A 262 -13.09 24.93 11.41
CA TRP A 262 -14.31 25.71 11.58
C TRP A 262 -14.68 25.92 13.05
N ALA A 263 -15.49 26.95 13.30
CA ALA A 263 -16.04 27.31 14.60
C ALA A 263 -17.29 28.17 14.41
N GLN A 264 -17.98 28.51 15.50
CA GLN A 264 -18.96 29.60 15.48
C GLN A 264 -18.23 30.94 15.47
N SER A 265 -18.79 31.97 14.83
CA SER A 265 -18.22 33.33 14.90
C SER A 265 -18.51 34.02 16.25
N SER A 266 -19.47 33.51 17.03
CA SER A 266 -19.77 33.94 18.39
C SER A 266 -20.15 32.76 19.27
N SER A 267 -19.68 32.75 20.52
CA SER A 267 -20.00 31.67 21.47
C SER A 267 -21.47 31.76 21.88
N ASN A 268 -22.26 30.74 21.53
CA ASN A 268 -23.65 30.64 21.93
C ASN A 268 -24.11 29.18 21.98
N ALA A 269 -25.12 28.88 22.79
CA ALA A 269 -25.57 27.52 23.07
C ALA A 269 -26.23 26.79 21.88
N ASN A 270 -26.58 27.51 20.80
CA ASN A 270 -27.11 26.87 19.61
C ASN A 270 -25.96 26.22 18.83
N ALA A 271 -26.15 25.02 18.31
CA ALA A 271 -25.12 24.36 17.53
C ALA A 271 -25.09 24.86 16.07
N SER A 272 -23.88 25.08 15.56
CA SER A 272 -23.55 25.11 14.14
C SER A 272 -23.03 23.73 13.70
N ARG A 273 -23.20 23.37 12.44
CA ARG A 273 -22.98 22.02 11.90
C ARG A 273 -22.16 22.04 10.62
N VAL A 274 -21.28 21.06 10.48
CA VAL A 274 -20.79 20.58 9.17
C VAL A 274 -21.42 19.21 8.92
N GLY A 275 -22.21 19.11 7.86
CA GLY A 275 -23.07 17.97 7.57
C GLY A 275 -22.34 16.78 6.94
N ALA A 276 -22.89 15.59 7.15
CA ALA A 276 -22.50 14.39 6.40
C ALA A 276 -22.70 14.60 4.89
N GLY A 277 -21.91 13.89 4.08
CA GLY A 277 -21.88 14.10 2.63
C GLY A 277 -20.91 15.20 2.18
N SER A 278 -20.39 16.01 3.10
CA SER A 278 -19.30 16.97 2.81
C SER A 278 -18.03 16.22 2.42
N TYR A 279 -17.27 16.74 1.45
CA TYR A 279 -16.02 16.13 1.02
C TYR A 279 -14.97 17.15 0.59
N ILE A 280 -13.71 16.71 0.59
CA ILE A 280 -12.56 17.47 0.09
C ILE A 280 -11.70 16.53 -0.75
N THR A 281 -11.45 16.94 -1.99
CA THR A 281 -10.69 16.20 -2.99
C THR A 281 -9.45 16.99 -3.37
N LEU A 282 -8.26 16.41 -3.18
CA LEU A 282 -6.97 17.00 -3.50
C LEU A 282 -6.25 16.20 -4.58
N THR A 283 -6.10 16.79 -5.77
CA THR A 283 -5.40 16.20 -6.91
C THR A 283 -3.98 16.76 -7.01
N ARG A 284 -2.97 15.88 -6.97
CA ARG A 284 -1.57 16.28 -7.15
C ARG A 284 -1.33 16.69 -8.62
N LEU A 285 -0.93 17.94 -8.85
CA LEU A 285 -0.87 18.56 -10.17
C LEU A 285 0.46 18.40 -10.89
N ASN A 286 1.59 18.53 -10.18
CA ASN A 286 2.95 18.15 -10.57
C ASN A 286 3.93 18.37 -9.40
#